data_AF-A0A9R0VWF9-F1
#
_entry.id   AF-A0A9R0VWF9-F1
#
_cell.length_a   1.000
_cell.length_b   1.000
_cell.length_c   1.000
_cell.angle_alpha   90.00
_cell.angle_beta   90.00
_cell.angle_gamma   90.00
#
_symmetry.space_group_name_H-M   'P 1'
#
loop_
_entity.id
_entity.type
_entity.pdbx_description
1 polymer ?
#
loop_
_entity_poly.entity_id
_entity_poly.type
_entity_poly.pdbx_seq_one_letter_code
_entity_poly.pdbx_strand_id
1 'polypeptide(L)'
;MAAERDIDDLPRNAANYTALTPLWFLERAALAHPARASLVHGALRYTWADTYRRCRRLASALARRSVGHGSTVAVIAPNIPAIYEAHFGVPMAGAVVNCVNIRLNAPTVAFLLEHSSAEVVMVDQDFFSLAEDSLRIIADQKKGSFKKPLVIVIGDHTCDPSALQDALRTGAIEYEKFLETGDPEFAWKPPQDEWKSRM
;
A
#
# COMPACT_ATOMS: atom_id res chain seq x y z
N MET A 1 54.79 9.33 -4.83
CA MET A 1 53.71 9.46 -5.83
C MET A 1 52.42 9.06 -5.13
N ALA A 2 51.55 10.01 -4.81
CA ALA A 2 50.24 9.71 -4.25
C ALA A 2 49.37 9.21 -5.41
N ALA A 3 48.82 7.99 -5.29
CA ALA A 3 47.87 7.48 -6.26
C ALA A 3 46.67 8.43 -6.31
N GLU A 4 46.37 8.91 -7.51
CA GLU A 4 45.19 9.69 -7.83
C GLU A 4 43.98 8.80 -7.50
N ARG A 5 43.26 9.12 -6.41
CA ARG A 5 42.06 8.36 -6.03
C ARG A 5 40.96 8.77 -6.99
N ASP A 6 40.41 7.78 -7.69
CA ASP A 6 39.28 7.98 -8.59
C ASP A 6 38.07 8.48 -7.77
N ILE A 7 37.19 9.27 -8.40
CA ILE A 7 36.00 9.82 -7.72
C ILE A 7 35.09 8.69 -7.22
N ASP A 8 35.15 7.54 -7.89
CA ASP A 8 34.38 6.33 -7.62
C ASP A 8 34.94 5.51 -6.43
N ASP A 9 36.15 5.81 -5.93
CA ASP A 9 36.77 5.14 -4.77
C ASP A 9 36.42 5.81 -3.42
N LEU A 10 35.50 6.77 -3.41
CA LEU A 10 35.08 7.45 -2.18
C LEU A 10 34.19 6.53 -1.32
N PRO A 11 34.50 6.34 -0.02
CA PRO A 11 33.64 5.56 0.87
C PRO A 11 32.26 6.21 0.99
N ARG A 12 31.22 5.38 1.05
CA ARG A 12 29.84 5.84 1.25
C ARG A 12 29.71 6.59 2.58
N ASN A 13 29.12 7.77 2.52
CA ASN A 13 28.81 8.63 3.64
C ASN A 13 27.47 9.36 3.38
N ALA A 14 26.97 10.09 4.37
CA ALA A 14 25.68 10.78 4.26
C ALA A 14 25.64 11.90 3.20
N ALA A 15 26.79 12.41 2.75
CA ALA A 15 26.86 13.48 1.76
C ALA A 15 26.88 12.95 0.30
N ASN A 16 27.37 11.73 0.07
CA ASN A 16 27.48 11.13 -1.27
C ASN A 16 26.54 9.95 -1.53
N TYR A 17 25.75 9.52 -0.55
CA TYR A 17 24.81 8.40 -0.69
C TYR A 17 23.46 8.69 -0.04
N THR A 18 22.39 8.51 -0.82
CA THR A 18 21.01 8.42 -0.34
C THR A 18 20.29 7.35 -1.13
N ALA A 19 19.48 6.52 -0.47
CA ALA A 19 18.65 5.56 -1.18
C ALA A 19 17.59 6.31 -2.01
N LEU A 20 17.45 5.91 -3.27
CA LEU A 20 16.43 6.47 -4.14
C LEU A 20 15.05 5.95 -3.73
N THR A 21 14.08 6.86 -3.61
CA THR A 21 12.69 6.50 -3.36
C THR A 21 11.75 7.47 -4.09
N PRO A 22 10.68 6.96 -4.73
CA PRO A 22 9.69 7.82 -5.37
C PRO A 22 8.89 8.66 -4.37
N LEU A 23 8.93 8.33 -3.08
CA LEU A 23 8.19 9.03 -2.02
C LEU A 23 8.60 10.51 -1.89
N TRP A 24 9.87 10.85 -2.18
CA TRP A 24 10.35 12.22 -2.17
C TRP A 24 9.63 13.11 -3.20
N PHE A 25 9.22 12.54 -4.34
CA PHE A 25 8.49 13.31 -5.35
C PHE A 25 7.10 13.70 -4.86
N LEU A 26 6.42 12.82 -4.10
CA LEU A 26 5.12 13.13 -3.53
C LEU A 26 5.23 14.23 -2.47
N GLU A 27 6.19 14.12 -1.55
CA GLU A 27 6.43 15.16 -0.53
C GLU A 27 6.76 16.50 -1.19
N ARG A 28 7.67 16.51 -2.18
CA ARG A 28 8.05 17.71 -2.91
C ARG A 28 6.87 18.34 -3.65
N ALA A 29 6.02 17.53 -4.28
CA ALA A 29 4.83 18.01 -4.97
C ALA A 29 3.83 18.65 -3.98
N ALA A 30 3.63 18.05 -2.81
CA ALA A 30 2.78 18.59 -1.76
C ALA A 30 3.33 19.89 -1.17
N LEU A 31 4.65 20.03 -1.05
CA LEU A 31 5.30 21.26 -0.56
C LEU A 31 5.28 22.39 -1.60
N ALA A 32 5.64 22.09 -2.86
CA ALA A 32 5.79 23.10 -3.90
C ALA A 32 4.46 23.53 -4.54
N HIS A 33 3.49 22.60 -4.62
CA HIS A 33 2.21 22.83 -5.29
C HIS A 33 1.01 22.32 -4.46
N PRO A 34 0.86 22.74 -3.19
CA PRO A 34 -0.08 22.16 -2.24
C PRO A 34 -1.53 22.19 -2.73
N ALA A 35 -1.96 23.29 -3.34
CA ALA A 35 -3.35 23.51 -3.78
C ALA A 35 -3.63 23.02 -5.21
N ARG A 36 -2.62 22.52 -5.94
CA ARG A 36 -2.81 22.04 -7.31
C ARG A 36 -3.45 20.66 -7.27
N ALA A 37 -4.39 20.41 -8.20
CA ALA A 37 -5.03 19.11 -8.33
C ALA A 37 -4.00 18.00 -8.59
N SER A 38 -4.07 16.94 -7.80
CA SER A 38 -3.25 15.71 -7.91
C SER A 38 -4.05 14.55 -8.48
N LEU A 39 -5.33 14.44 -8.08
CA LEU A 39 -6.21 13.33 -8.45
C LEU A 39 -7.61 13.83 -8.79
N VAL A 40 -8.16 13.27 -9.86
CA VAL A 40 -9.51 13.52 -10.35
C VAL A 40 -10.16 12.17 -10.65
N HIS A 41 -11.22 11.82 -9.92
CA HIS A 41 -11.96 10.56 -10.10
C HIS A 41 -13.46 10.80 -9.93
N GLY A 42 -14.24 10.76 -11.02
CA GLY A 42 -15.66 11.09 -10.99
C GLY A 42 -15.90 12.53 -10.50
N ALA A 43 -16.59 12.69 -9.37
CA ALA A 43 -16.76 13.96 -8.66
C ALA A 43 -15.64 14.26 -7.64
N LEU A 44 -14.87 13.25 -7.23
CA LEU A 44 -13.80 13.38 -6.25
C LEU A 44 -12.63 14.17 -6.83
N ARG A 45 -12.13 15.14 -6.05
CA ARG A 45 -10.97 15.97 -6.40
C ARG A 45 -10.06 16.04 -5.17
N TYR A 46 -8.79 15.73 -5.37
CA TYR A 46 -7.76 15.92 -4.36
C TYR A 46 -6.68 16.87 -4.86
N THR A 47 -6.12 17.63 -3.91
CA THR A 47 -4.90 18.39 -4.12
C THR A 47 -3.66 17.58 -3.73
N TRP A 48 -2.47 18.02 -4.14
CA TRP A 48 -1.23 17.35 -3.70
C TRP A 48 -1.08 17.31 -2.18
N ALA A 49 -1.52 18.36 -1.47
CA ALA A 49 -1.54 18.36 -0.01
C ALA A 49 -2.50 17.29 0.56
N ASP A 50 -3.67 17.10 -0.05
CA ASP A 50 -4.62 16.07 0.37
C ASP A 50 -4.07 14.66 0.14
N THR A 51 -3.54 14.39 -1.07
CA THR A 51 -2.94 13.10 -1.40
C THR A 51 -1.82 12.75 -0.42
N TYR A 52 -0.92 13.70 -0.13
CA TYR A 52 0.18 13.45 0.79
C TYR A 52 -0.31 13.13 2.21
N ARG A 53 -1.25 13.91 2.74
CA ARG A 53 -1.86 13.62 4.06
C ARG A 53 -2.54 12.27 4.09
N ARG A 54 -3.29 11.91 3.04
CA ARG A 54 -3.99 10.61 2.96
C ARG A 54 -3.02 9.44 2.89
N CYS A 55 -1.92 9.56 2.13
CA CYS A 55 -0.86 8.55 2.09
C CYS A 55 -0.16 8.39 3.45
N ARG A 56 0.10 9.51 4.16
CA ARG A 56 0.67 9.49 5.53
C ARG A 56 -0.27 8.81 6.54
N ARG A 57 -1.59 9.08 6.44
CA ARG A 57 -2.60 8.37 7.24
C ARG A 57 -2.60 6.87 6.97
N LEU A 58 -2.58 6.46 5.70
CA LEU A 58 -2.51 5.06 5.33
C LEU A 58 -1.27 4.39 5.93
N ALA A 59 -0.11 5.02 5.77
CA ALA A 59 1.16 4.54 6.30
C ALA A 59 1.12 4.37 7.83
N SER A 60 0.58 5.38 8.53
CA SER A 60 0.42 5.38 9.97
C SER A 60 -0.51 4.27 10.47
N ALA A 61 -1.67 4.11 9.80
CA ALA A 61 -2.66 3.10 10.14
C ALA A 61 -2.10 1.68 9.95
N LEU A 62 -1.34 1.45 8.87
CA LEU A 62 -0.61 0.21 8.62
C LEU A 62 0.46 -0.04 9.71
N ALA A 63 1.28 0.96 10.01
CA ALA A 63 2.31 0.85 11.04
C ALA A 63 1.72 0.53 12.43
N ARG A 64 0.56 1.09 12.77
CA ARG A 64 -0.19 0.77 14.01
C ARG A 64 -0.68 -0.67 14.06
N ARG A 65 -0.79 -1.35 12.91
CA ARG A 65 -1.10 -2.78 12.80
C ARG A 65 0.16 -3.65 12.66
N SER A 66 1.33 -3.10 12.98
CA SER A 66 2.64 -3.76 12.85
C SER A 66 3.00 -4.13 11.41
N VAL A 67 2.39 -3.47 10.43
CA VAL A 67 2.74 -3.62 9.01
C VAL A 67 3.86 -2.65 8.70
N GLY A 68 5.01 -3.18 8.28
CA GLY A 68 6.18 -2.36 7.97
C GLY A 68 7.22 -3.15 7.19
N HIS A 69 8.49 -3.02 7.57
CA HIS A 69 9.57 -3.69 6.86
C HIS A 69 9.39 -5.22 6.84
N GLY A 70 9.45 -5.81 5.63
CA GLY A 70 9.24 -7.24 5.41
C GLY A 70 7.77 -7.67 5.33
N SER A 71 6.83 -6.73 5.49
CA SER A 71 5.40 -7.00 5.28
C SER A 71 4.98 -6.68 3.85
N THR A 72 4.06 -7.48 3.31
CA THR A 72 3.43 -7.25 2.01
C THR A 72 1.96 -6.86 2.17
N VAL A 73 1.55 -5.81 1.44
CA VAL A 73 0.16 -5.38 1.30
C VAL A 73 -0.29 -5.68 -0.13
N ALA A 74 -1.18 -6.65 -0.29
CA ALA A 74 -1.79 -6.96 -1.57
C ALA A 74 -2.97 -6.02 -1.85
N VAL A 75 -3.10 -5.57 -3.10
CA VAL A 75 -4.19 -4.70 -3.55
C VAL A 75 -4.92 -5.34 -4.72
N ILE A 76 -6.21 -5.62 -4.56
CA ILE A 76 -7.12 -6.18 -5.57
C ILE A 76 -8.17 -5.12 -5.87
N ALA A 77 -7.84 -4.19 -6.77
CA ALA A 77 -8.73 -3.08 -7.10
C ALA A 77 -8.51 -2.60 -8.55
N PRO A 78 -9.53 -1.98 -9.18
CA PRO A 78 -9.36 -1.25 -10.42
C PRO A 78 -8.56 0.07 -10.19
N ASN A 79 -8.42 0.89 -11.23
CA ASN A 79 -7.73 2.18 -11.15
C ASN A 79 -8.57 3.24 -10.41
N ILE A 80 -8.60 3.14 -9.08
CA ILE A 80 -9.34 4.01 -8.16
C ILE A 80 -8.39 4.82 -7.25
N PRO A 81 -8.89 5.83 -6.53
CA PRO A 81 -8.03 6.67 -5.68
C PRO A 81 -7.28 5.89 -4.60
N ALA A 82 -7.90 4.87 -4.01
CA ALA A 82 -7.29 4.06 -2.96
C ALA A 82 -6.05 3.29 -3.44
N ILE A 83 -6.05 2.74 -4.66
CA ILE A 83 -4.85 2.07 -5.20
C ILE A 83 -3.74 3.09 -5.48
N TYR A 84 -4.08 4.30 -5.94
CA TYR A 84 -3.10 5.38 -6.13
C TYR A 84 -2.46 5.79 -4.80
N GLU A 85 -3.26 5.92 -3.74
CA GLU A 85 -2.77 6.18 -2.38
C GLU A 85 -1.91 5.02 -1.85
N ALA A 86 -2.29 3.75 -2.11
CA ALA A 86 -1.54 2.58 -1.69
C ALA A 86 -0.11 2.53 -2.26
N HIS A 87 0.11 2.99 -3.50
CA HIS A 87 1.43 3.03 -4.13
C HIS A 87 2.43 3.94 -3.39
N PHE A 88 1.95 4.90 -2.59
CA PHE A 88 2.80 5.76 -1.76
C PHE A 88 2.69 5.41 -0.27
N GLY A 89 1.48 5.22 0.24
CA GLY A 89 1.21 4.96 1.65
C GLY A 89 1.78 3.64 2.15
N VAL A 90 1.73 2.57 1.34
CA VAL A 90 2.30 1.26 1.72
C VAL A 90 3.84 1.36 1.83
N PRO A 91 4.58 1.88 0.82
CA PRO A 91 6.01 2.11 0.98
C PRO A 91 6.37 3.11 2.08
N MET A 92 5.53 4.11 2.38
CA MET A 92 5.73 5.01 3.51
C MET A 92 5.65 4.30 4.87
N ALA A 93 4.90 3.20 4.98
CA ALA A 93 4.92 2.32 6.15
C ALA A 93 6.19 1.45 6.21
N GLY A 94 6.96 1.40 5.11
CA GLY A 94 8.11 0.50 4.94
C GLY A 94 7.75 -0.88 4.40
N ALA A 95 6.49 -1.09 4.01
CA ALA A 95 5.98 -2.34 3.46
C ALA A 95 6.03 -2.36 1.91
N VAL A 96 5.87 -3.54 1.32
CA VAL A 96 5.84 -3.72 -0.14
C VAL A 96 4.39 -3.77 -0.62
N VAL A 97 4.09 -3.01 -1.67
CA VAL A 97 2.79 -3.04 -2.34
C VAL A 97 2.79 -4.12 -3.43
N ASN A 98 1.81 -5.02 -3.41
CA ASN A 98 1.61 -6.06 -4.41
C ASN A 98 0.26 -5.87 -5.12
N CYS A 99 0.27 -5.29 -6.31
CA CYS A 99 -0.95 -5.06 -7.09
C CYS A 99 -1.35 -6.33 -7.85
N VAL A 100 -2.49 -6.90 -7.51
CA VAL A 100 -3.02 -8.13 -8.11
C VAL A 100 -4.02 -7.78 -9.21
N ASN A 101 -3.85 -8.40 -10.38
CA ASN A 101 -4.73 -8.18 -11.51
C ASN A 101 -6.13 -8.76 -11.23
N ILE A 102 -7.14 -7.89 -11.22
CA ILE A 102 -8.55 -8.21 -11.00
C ILE A 102 -9.18 -9.14 -12.04
N ARG A 103 -8.52 -9.39 -13.19
CA ARG A 103 -9.00 -10.32 -14.23
C ARG A 103 -8.62 -11.78 -13.99
N LEU A 104 -7.84 -12.04 -12.94
CA LEU A 104 -7.42 -13.40 -12.58
C LEU A 104 -8.54 -14.14 -11.83
N ASN A 105 -8.50 -15.47 -11.88
CA ASN A 105 -9.42 -16.31 -11.13
C ASN A 105 -8.97 -16.51 -9.67
N ALA A 106 -9.88 -16.96 -8.81
CA ALA A 106 -9.64 -17.12 -7.38
C ALA A 106 -8.44 -18.05 -7.05
N PRO A 107 -8.23 -19.21 -7.72
CA PRO A 107 -7.04 -20.04 -7.49
C PRO A 107 -5.71 -19.34 -7.81
N THR A 108 -5.63 -18.58 -8.91
CA THR A 108 -4.41 -17.84 -9.25
C THR A 108 -4.16 -16.70 -8.27
N VAL A 109 -5.20 -15.97 -7.86
CA VAL A 109 -5.08 -14.92 -6.84
C VAL A 109 -4.65 -15.51 -5.50
N ALA A 110 -5.21 -16.67 -5.09
CA ALA A 110 -4.80 -17.38 -3.88
C ALA A 110 -3.30 -17.71 -3.88
N PHE A 111 -2.80 -18.25 -4.99
CA PHE A 111 -1.37 -18.53 -5.17
C PHE A 111 -0.52 -17.26 -5.05
N LEU A 112 -0.93 -16.14 -5.65
CA LEU A 112 -0.19 -14.87 -5.55
C LEU A 112 -0.16 -14.30 -4.13
N LEU A 113 -1.30 -14.31 -3.43
CA LEU A 113 -1.41 -13.85 -2.05
C LEU A 113 -0.52 -14.68 -1.11
N GLU A 114 -0.49 -15.99 -1.31
CA GLU A 114 0.36 -16.89 -0.54
C GLU A 114 1.84 -16.68 -0.86
N HIS A 115 2.20 -16.67 -2.14
CA HIS A 115 3.60 -16.54 -2.57
C HIS A 115 4.20 -15.20 -2.11
N SER A 116 3.40 -14.14 -2.12
CA SER A 116 3.81 -12.81 -1.63
C SER A 116 3.73 -12.65 -0.11
N SER A 117 3.27 -13.68 0.62
CA SER A 117 3.08 -13.65 2.08
C SER A 117 2.30 -12.41 2.53
N ALA A 118 1.21 -12.08 1.82
CA ALA A 118 0.43 -10.88 2.07
C ALA A 118 -0.12 -10.88 3.51
N GLU A 119 0.23 -9.86 4.29
CA GLU A 119 -0.27 -9.67 5.66
C GLU A 119 -1.54 -8.81 5.68
N VAL A 120 -1.72 -7.99 4.65
CA VAL A 120 -2.90 -7.16 4.43
C VAL A 120 -3.39 -7.35 3.00
N VAL A 121 -4.70 -7.43 2.82
CA VAL A 121 -5.37 -7.44 1.53
C VAL A 121 -6.32 -6.25 1.48
N MET A 122 -5.99 -5.26 0.65
CA MET A 122 -6.89 -4.18 0.27
C MET A 122 -7.68 -4.62 -0.95
N VAL A 123 -9.00 -4.59 -0.90
CA VAL A 123 -9.86 -5.08 -1.99
C VAL A 123 -10.99 -4.10 -2.26
N ASP A 124 -11.25 -3.84 -3.53
CA ASP A 124 -12.43 -3.09 -3.97
C ASP A 124 -13.71 -3.90 -3.72
N GLN A 125 -14.78 -3.25 -3.27
CA GLN A 125 -16.03 -3.92 -2.89
C GLN A 125 -16.59 -4.86 -3.97
N ASP A 126 -16.47 -4.52 -5.25
CA ASP A 126 -17.01 -5.34 -6.35
C ASP A 126 -16.22 -6.64 -6.54
N PHE A 127 -14.96 -6.67 -6.06
CA PHE A 127 -14.06 -7.82 -6.12
C PHE A 127 -13.90 -8.52 -4.77
N PHE A 128 -14.75 -8.18 -3.79
CA PHE A 128 -14.68 -8.79 -2.46
C PHE A 128 -14.88 -10.31 -2.50
N SER A 129 -15.80 -10.81 -3.33
CA SER A 129 -16.06 -12.23 -3.52
C SER A 129 -14.82 -12.98 -4.05
N LEU A 130 -14.11 -12.39 -5.00
CA LEU A 130 -12.85 -12.93 -5.52
C LEU A 130 -11.80 -13.09 -4.41
N ALA A 131 -11.63 -12.05 -3.58
CA ALA A 131 -10.69 -12.09 -2.47
C ALA A 131 -11.11 -13.11 -1.40
N GLU A 132 -12.41 -13.18 -1.06
CA GLU A 132 -12.92 -14.14 -0.10
C GLU A 132 -12.70 -15.59 -0.57
N ASP A 133 -13.05 -15.90 -1.81
CA ASP A 133 -12.86 -17.23 -2.39
C ASP A 133 -11.38 -17.61 -2.44
N SER A 134 -10.49 -16.67 -2.78
CA SER A 134 -9.04 -16.89 -2.71
C SER A 134 -8.56 -17.19 -1.30
N LEU A 135 -9.02 -16.45 -0.29
CA LEU A 135 -8.64 -16.69 1.11
C LEU A 135 -9.18 -18.04 1.61
N ARG A 136 -10.36 -18.46 1.16
CA ARG A 136 -10.95 -19.78 1.46
C ARG A 136 -10.09 -20.90 0.88
N ILE A 137 -9.66 -20.78 -0.37
CA ILE A 137 -8.75 -21.76 -1.02
C ILE A 137 -7.46 -21.92 -0.21
N ILE A 138 -6.84 -20.83 0.24
CA ILE A 138 -5.61 -20.90 1.04
C ILE A 138 -5.87 -21.57 2.40
N ALA A 139 -6.98 -21.21 3.06
CA ALA A 139 -7.36 -21.81 4.34
C ALA A 139 -7.57 -23.33 4.24
N ASP A 140 -8.23 -23.80 3.18
CA ASP A 140 -8.46 -25.23 2.92
C ASP A 140 -7.17 -25.99 2.66
N GLN A 141 -6.21 -25.37 1.95
CA GLN A 141 -4.90 -25.97 1.65
C GLN A 141 -4.00 -26.09 2.89
N LYS A 142 -4.04 -25.10 3.80
CA LYS A 142 -3.07 -24.99 4.90
C LYS A 142 -3.50 -25.52 6.27
N LYS A 143 -4.68 -26.15 6.40
CA LYS A 143 -5.18 -26.90 7.59
C LYS A 143 -4.48 -26.56 8.93
N GLY A 144 -4.63 -25.32 9.40
CA GLY A 144 -4.15 -24.87 10.72
C GLY A 144 -2.90 -23.96 10.75
N SER A 145 -2.15 -23.81 9.65
CA SER A 145 -1.00 -22.89 9.55
C SER A 145 -1.34 -21.56 8.86
N PHE A 146 -2.62 -21.33 8.57
CA PHE A 146 -3.07 -20.13 7.87
C PHE A 146 -3.26 -18.95 8.84
N LYS A 147 -2.35 -17.98 8.80
CA LYS A 147 -2.56 -16.67 9.41
C LYS A 147 -3.44 -15.84 8.46
N LYS A 148 -4.70 -15.64 8.83
CA LYS A 148 -5.63 -14.83 8.03
C LYS A 148 -5.09 -13.39 7.93
N PRO A 149 -4.91 -12.83 6.73
CA PRO A 149 -4.48 -11.44 6.57
C PRO A 149 -5.56 -10.46 7.02
N LEU A 150 -5.14 -9.24 7.35
CA LEU A 150 -6.07 -8.13 7.57
C LEU A 150 -6.75 -7.77 6.24
N VAL A 151 -8.08 -7.78 6.20
CA VAL A 151 -8.83 -7.40 4.99
C VAL A 151 -9.37 -5.99 5.15
N ILE A 152 -9.02 -5.13 4.19
CA ILE A 152 -9.51 -3.75 4.08
C ILE A 152 -10.35 -3.66 2.81
N VAL A 153 -11.62 -3.30 2.94
CA VAL A 153 -12.53 -3.14 1.80
C VAL A 153 -12.63 -1.67 1.41
N ILE A 154 -12.45 -1.39 0.12
CA ILE A 154 -12.57 -0.05 -0.45
C ILE A 154 -14.01 0.10 -0.93
N GLY A 155 -14.79 0.92 -0.24
CA GLY A 155 -16.15 1.24 -0.62
C GLY A 155 -16.19 2.37 -1.65
N ASP A 156 -17.05 2.23 -2.64
CA ASP A 156 -17.45 3.32 -3.53
C ASP A 156 -18.96 3.58 -3.39
N HIS A 157 -19.31 4.83 -3.09
CA HIS A 157 -20.67 5.34 -3.06
C HIS A 157 -21.45 5.20 -4.36
N THR A 158 -20.77 4.97 -5.50
CA THR A 158 -21.43 4.79 -6.80
C THR A 158 -21.82 3.34 -7.12
N CYS A 159 -21.26 2.34 -6.43
CA CYS A 159 -21.67 0.94 -6.62
C CYS A 159 -22.74 0.51 -5.61
N ASP A 160 -23.20 -0.74 -5.76
CA ASP A 160 -24.19 -1.33 -4.86
C ASP A 160 -23.62 -1.47 -3.43
N PRO A 161 -24.25 -0.87 -2.41
CA PRO A 161 -23.79 -0.97 -1.02
C PRO A 161 -23.88 -2.40 -0.45
N SER A 162 -24.58 -3.33 -1.09
CA SER A 162 -24.72 -4.71 -0.61
C SER A 162 -23.36 -5.41 -0.44
N ALA A 163 -22.47 -5.30 -1.43
CA ALA A 163 -21.14 -5.91 -1.42
C ALA A 163 -20.27 -5.38 -0.27
N LEU A 164 -20.32 -4.06 -0.03
CA LEU A 164 -19.64 -3.43 1.10
C LEU A 164 -20.19 -3.94 2.43
N GLN A 165 -21.51 -4.02 2.58
CA GLN A 165 -22.13 -4.50 3.82
C GLN A 165 -21.76 -5.95 4.11
N ASP A 166 -21.72 -6.80 3.10
CA ASP A 166 -21.31 -8.20 3.24
C ASP A 166 -19.82 -8.31 3.63
N ALA A 167 -18.95 -7.50 3.02
CA ALA A 167 -17.55 -7.41 3.41
C ALA A 167 -17.40 -7.03 4.89
N LEU A 168 -18.17 -6.05 5.38
CA LEU A 168 -18.12 -5.63 6.78
C LEU A 168 -18.63 -6.71 7.74
N ARG A 169 -19.64 -7.49 7.35
CA ARG A 169 -20.16 -8.63 8.16
C ARG A 169 -19.13 -9.74 8.35
N THR A 170 -18.24 -9.94 7.38
CA THR A 170 -17.16 -10.95 7.47
C THR A 170 -15.95 -10.46 8.30
N GLY A 171 -16.00 -9.22 8.81
CA GLY A 171 -14.97 -8.63 9.65
C GLY A 171 -13.92 -7.80 8.90
N ALA A 172 -14.16 -7.46 7.62
CA ALA A 172 -13.31 -6.49 6.92
C ALA A 172 -13.45 -5.09 7.52
N ILE A 173 -12.43 -4.27 7.35
CA ILE A 173 -12.45 -2.85 7.77
C ILE A 173 -12.63 -1.98 6.52
N GLU A 174 -13.55 -1.03 6.57
CA GLU A 174 -13.73 -0.07 5.47
C GLU A 174 -12.51 0.87 5.35
N TYR A 175 -12.10 1.17 4.11
CA TYR A 175 -10.88 1.91 3.81
C TYR A 175 -10.85 3.33 4.40
N GLU A 176 -11.88 4.14 4.22
CA GLU A 176 -11.91 5.49 4.78
C GLU A 176 -11.91 5.46 6.32
N LYS A 177 -12.61 4.50 6.93
CA LYS A 177 -12.53 4.24 8.39
C LYS A 177 -11.16 3.78 8.84
N PHE A 178 -10.46 3.00 8.02
CA PHE A 178 -9.08 2.63 8.30
C PHE A 178 -8.16 3.86 8.27
N LEU A 179 -8.32 4.76 7.29
CA LEU A 179 -7.55 6.00 7.20
C LEU A 179 -7.79 6.96 8.38
N GLU A 180 -9.01 7.01 8.93
CA GLU A 180 -9.32 7.80 10.13
C GLU A 180 -8.47 7.40 11.35
N THR A 181 -7.99 6.15 11.39
CA THR A 181 -7.10 5.67 12.47
C THR A 181 -5.65 6.11 12.31
N GLY A 182 -5.28 6.69 11.16
CA GLY A 182 -3.93 7.13 10.85
C GLY A 182 -3.65 8.59 11.21
N ASP A 183 -2.38 8.90 11.45
CA ASP A 183 -1.92 10.27 11.66
C ASP A 183 -1.59 10.97 10.31
N PRO A 184 -2.22 12.10 9.96
CA PRO A 184 -1.85 12.88 8.76
C PRO A 184 -0.42 13.43 8.82
N GLU A 185 0.16 13.58 10.01
CA GLU A 185 1.51 14.08 10.24
C GLU A 185 2.51 12.95 10.54
N PHE A 186 2.22 11.72 10.12
CA PHE A 186 3.11 10.58 10.28
C PHE A 186 4.50 10.82 9.68
N ALA A 187 5.54 10.75 10.51
CA ALA A 187 6.93 10.92 10.10
C ALA A 187 7.48 9.62 9.49
N TRP A 188 7.11 9.36 8.22
CA TRP A 188 7.64 8.23 7.46
C TRP A 188 9.17 8.36 7.28
N LYS A 189 9.86 7.23 7.15
CA LYS A 189 11.31 7.20 6.96
C LYS A 189 11.63 6.63 5.60
N PRO A 190 12.53 7.24 4.83
CA PRO A 190 12.98 6.67 3.56
C PRO A 190 13.70 5.34 3.80
N PRO A 191 13.75 4.45 2.78
CA PRO A 191 14.58 3.25 2.86
C PRO A 191 16.03 3.62 3.13
N GLN A 192 16.74 2.78 3.89
CA GLN A 192 18.15 3.03 4.24
C GLN A 192 19.13 2.60 3.14
N ASP A 193 18.71 1.67 2.27
CA ASP A 193 19.52 1.13 1.18
C ASP A 193 18.60 0.60 0.07
N GLU A 194 19.08 0.57 -1.16
CA GLU A 194 18.38 0.09 -2.36
C GLU A 194 18.11 -1.43 -2.30
N TRP A 195 18.97 -2.18 -1.61
CA TRP A 195 18.80 -3.62 -1.38
C TRP A 195 17.61 -3.95 -0.49
N LYS A 196 17.15 -2.99 0.33
CA LYS A 196 15.97 -3.16 1.19
C LYS A 196 14.64 -3.11 0.41
N SER A 197 14.68 -2.76 -0.89
CA SER A 197 13.52 -2.77 -1.78
C SER A 197 13.27 -4.13 -2.47
N ARG A 198 14.10 -5.15 -2.19
CA ARG A 198 14.08 -6.48 -2.86
C ARG A 198 13.57 -7.64 -2.01
N MET A 199 12.93 -7.39 -0.86
CA MET A 199 12.38 -8.45 -0.01
C MET A 199 10.90 -8.25 0.26
#